data_AF-A0AAW0BYX7-F1
#
_entry.id   AF-A0AAW0BYX7-F1
#
_cell.length_a   1.000
_cell.length_b   1.000
_cell.length_c   1.000
_cell.angle_alpha   90.00
_cell.angle_beta   90.00
_cell.angle_gamma   90.00
#
_symmetry.space_group_name_H-M   'P 1'
#
loop_
_entity.id
_entity.type
_entity.pdbx_description
1 polymer ?
#
loop_
_entity_poly.entity_id
_entity_poly.type
_entity_poly.pdbx_seq_one_letter_code
_entity_poly.pdbx_strand_id
1 'polypeptide(L)'
;MSSNDSNMHDVRVAAGLKSAIAREDVSDDAKARAQERLENMGAAETEDRLTPLDDEEYSTPTDTRAPSDDAKAHAREILEAAGYTVTSNEEEANTDEHQMRVLAGYKAALNNPRVSDKAKQHAREYLKQHGAQ
;
A
#
# COMPACT_ATOMS: atom_id res chain seq x y z
N MET A 1 26.93 8.43 -15.54
CA MET A 1 26.17 8.53 -14.28
C MET A 1 25.31 7.28 -14.17
N SER A 2 25.76 6.24 -13.45
CA SER A 2 24.98 5.00 -13.26
C SER A 2 25.53 4.24 -12.06
N SER A 3 25.37 4.79 -10.86
CA SER A 3 25.90 4.16 -9.63
C SER A 3 24.97 4.29 -8.41
N ASN A 4 23.84 4.99 -8.52
CA ASN A 4 22.96 5.23 -7.37
C ASN A 4 21.80 4.22 -7.27
N ASP A 5 21.32 3.66 -8.39
CA ASP A 5 20.24 2.66 -8.40
C ASP A 5 20.68 1.30 -7.84
N SER A 6 21.92 0.90 -8.09
CA SER A 6 22.47 -0.38 -7.60
C SER A 6 22.53 -0.42 -6.07
N ASN A 7 22.98 0.68 -5.44
CA ASN A 7 23.09 0.76 -3.99
C ASN A 7 21.72 0.69 -3.30
N MET A 8 20.70 1.37 -3.84
CA MET A 8 19.35 1.35 -3.28
C MET A 8 18.67 -0.02 -3.47
N HIS A 9 18.95 -0.71 -4.58
CA HIS A 9 18.43 -2.06 -4.81
C HIS A 9 18.95 -3.03 -3.75
N ASP A 10 20.25 -3.03 -3.48
CA ASP A 10 20.88 -3.93 -2.51
C ASP A 10 20.37 -3.67 -1.08
N VAL A 11 20.18 -2.40 -0.70
CA VAL A 11 19.59 -2.01 0.61
C VAL A 11 18.17 -2.55 0.77
N ARG A 12 17.33 -2.41 -0.27
CA ARG A 12 15.94 -2.91 -0.23
C ARG A 12 15.87 -4.43 -0.18
N VAL A 13 16.75 -5.10 -0.92
CA VAL A 13 16.83 -6.56 -0.93
C VAL A 13 17.30 -7.08 0.44
N ALA A 14 18.32 -6.48 1.03
CA ALA A 14 18.80 -6.84 2.37
C ALA A 14 17.71 -6.66 3.45
N ALA A 15 16.96 -5.55 3.40
CA ALA A 15 15.85 -5.30 4.32
C ALA A 15 14.75 -6.38 4.22
N GLY A 16 14.37 -6.74 2.98
CA GLY A 16 13.36 -7.78 2.75
C GLY A 16 13.81 -9.17 3.22
N LEU A 17 15.08 -9.52 3.00
CA LEU A 17 15.66 -10.78 3.47
C LEU A 17 15.72 -10.82 5.00
N LYS A 18 16.08 -9.72 5.66
CA LYS A 18 16.08 -9.59 7.13
C LYS A 18 14.67 -9.79 7.72
N SER A 19 13.65 -9.21 7.09
CA SER A 19 12.26 -9.43 7.48
C SER A 19 11.81 -10.88 7.30
N ALA A 20 12.26 -11.57 6.24
CA ALA A 20 11.93 -12.98 6.03
C ALA A 20 12.56 -13.89 7.11
N ILE A 21 13.76 -13.58 7.59
CA ILE A 21 14.43 -14.33 8.66
C ILE A 21 13.69 -14.18 9.99
N ALA A 22 13.16 -12.99 10.28
CA ALA A 22 12.48 -12.67 11.54
C ALA A 22 11.07 -13.28 11.67
N ARG A 23 10.48 -13.79 10.58
CA ARG A 23 9.12 -14.34 10.60
C ARG A 23 9.12 -15.82 10.94
N GLU A 24 8.21 -16.24 11.81
CA GLU A 24 8.04 -17.66 12.21
C GLU A 24 7.35 -18.52 11.14
N ASP A 25 6.65 -17.92 10.18
CA ASP A 25 5.94 -18.61 9.10
C ASP A 25 6.83 -19.03 7.92
N VAL A 26 8.11 -18.64 7.95
CA VAL A 26 9.12 -18.98 6.94
C VAL A 26 9.89 -20.22 7.39
N SER A 27 10.12 -21.16 6.46
CA SER A 27 10.85 -22.40 6.74
C SER A 27 12.33 -22.16 7.05
N ASP A 28 12.92 -23.03 7.86
CA ASP A 28 14.32 -22.92 8.27
C ASP A 28 15.28 -22.95 7.07
N ASP A 29 15.01 -23.78 6.06
CA ASP A 29 15.75 -23.81 4.79
C ASP A 29 15.67 -22.49 4.01
N ALA A 30 14.53 -21.79 4.08
CA ALA A 30 14.36 -20.49 3.43
C ALA A 30 15.08 -19.37 4.19
N LYS A 31 15.08 -19.45 5.54
CA LYS A 31 15.83 -18.53 6.41
C LYS A 31 17.34 -18.67 6.19
N ALA A 32 17.85 -19.90 6.13
CA ALA A 32 19.26 -20.16 5.88
C ALA A 32 19.74 -19.56 4.54
N ARG A 33 18.95 -19.73 3.47
CA ARG A 33 19.24 -19.12 2.15
C ARG A 33 19.16 -17.59 2.17
N ALA A 34 18.19 -17.04 2.89
CA ALA A 34 18.05 -15.59 3.03
C ALA A 34 19.25 -14.99 3.78
N GLN A 35 19.74 -15.70 4.79
CA GLN A 35 20.92 -15.31 5.57
C GLN A 35 22.20 -15.36 4.73
N GLU A 36 22.45 -16.46 4.02
CA GLU A 36 23.60 -16.58 3.12
C GLU A 36 23.62 -15.48 2.05
N ARG A 37 22.45 -15.15 1.49
CA ARG A 37 22.31 -14.07 0.50
C ARG A 37 22.61 -12.69 1.09
N LEU A 38 22.22 -12.47 2.35
CA LEU A 38 22.46 -11.23 3.09
C LEU A 38 23.96 -11.07 3.42
N GLU A 39 24.63 -12.16 3.79
CA GLU A 39 26.08 -12.21 4.01
C GLU A 39 26.87 -11.94 2.71
N ASN A 40 26.46 -12.55 1.59
CA ASN A 40 27.09 -12.34 0.28
C ASN A 40 26.89 -10.91 -0.26
N MET A 41 25.83 -10.22 0.16
CA MET A 41 25.61 -8.80 -0.17
C MET A 41 26.47 -7.85 0.67
N GLY A 42 27.26 -8.37 1.62
CA GLY A 42 28.20 -7.57 2.41
C GLY A 42 27.49 -6.52 3.23
N ALA A 43 26.39 -6.91 3.91
CA ALA A 43 25.65 -6.02 4.78
C ALA A 43 26.58 -5.47 5.87
N ALA A 44 27.10 -4.27 5.63
CA ALA A 44 27.70 -3.44 6.64
C ALA A 44 26.69 -3.33 7.77
N GLU A 45 27.11 -3.78 8.94
CA GLU A 45 26.33 -3.77 10.15
C GLU A 45 25.77 -2.35 10.38
N THR A 46 24.48 -2.20 10.13
CA THR A 46 23.69 -1.20 10.82
C THR A 46 23.22 -1.85 12.11
N GLU A 47 24.20 -2.14 12.98
CA GLU A 47 23.91 -2.10 14.40
C GLU A 47 23.52 -0.66 14.77
N ASP A 48 22.68 -0.54 15.77
CA ASP A 48 22.31 0.71 16.45
C ASP A 48 21.19 1.56 15.81
N ARG A 49 19.96 1.03 15.84
CA ARG A 49 18.81 1.76 16.42
C ARG A 49 17.57 0.87 16.59
N LEU A 50 17.66 -0.11 17.48
CA LEU A 50 16.47 -0.66 18.13
C LEU A 50 16.45 -0.11 19.55
N THR A 51 15.89 1.09 19.71
CA THR A 51 15.43 1.54 21.03
C THR A 51 14.34 0.58 21.48
N PRO A 52 14.36 0.11 22.74
CA PRO A 52 13.27 -0.66 23.32
C PRO A 52 11.94 0.05 23.04
N LEU A 53 11.01 -0.69 22.43
CA LEU A 53 9.65 -0.25 22.14
C LEU A 53 8.86 -0.25 23.45
N ASP A 54 9.13 0.75 24.28
CA ASP A 54 8.15 1.20 25.26
C ASP A 54 7.06 1.96 24.47
N ASP A 55 5.81 1.68 24.82
CA ASP A 55 4.58 2.08 24.15
C ASP A 55 4.58 3.53 23.61
N GLU A 56 4.45 3.67 22.28
CA GLU A 56 3.68 4.69 21.53
C GLU A 56 4.27 4.88 20.12
N GLU A 57 3.38 4.85 19.14
CA GLU A 57 3.60 5.38 17.78
C GLU A 57 4.53 4.57 16.85
N TYR A 58 4.00 3.50 16.26
CA TYR A 58 4.51 2.98 14.98
C TYR A 58 4.34 4.07 13.91
N SER A 59 5.38 4.89 13.72
CA SER A 59 5.46 5.82 12.60
C SER A 59 5.62 5.00 11.31
N THR A 60 4.48 4.52 10.82
CA THR A 60 4.28 4.31 9.38
C THR A 60 4.75 5.58 8.67
N PRO A 61 5.44 5.49 7.52
CA PRO A 61 5.65 6.65 6.67
C PRO A 61 4.29 7.07 6.08
N THR A 62 3.47 7.70 6.92
CA THR A 62 2.29 8.49 6.58
C THR A 62 2.70 9.90 6.16
N ASP A 63 3.99 10.12 5.88
CA ASP A 63 4.42 11.31 5.16
C ASP A 63 4.06 11.13 3.68
N THR A 64 2.76 11.11 3.41
CA THR A 64 2.20 11.65 2.16
C THR A 64 2.43 13.15 2.20
N ARG A 65 3.70 13.57 2.22
CA ARG A 65 4.04 14.99 2.17
C ARG A 65 3.49 15.46 0.85
N ALA A 66 2.50 16.34 0.91
CA ALA A 66 1.95 16.93 -0.29
C ALA A 66 3.13 17.46 -1.11
N PRO A 67 3.21 17.14 -2.42
CA PRO A 67 4.30 17.62 -3.25
C PRO A 67 4.40 19.14 -3.11
N SER A 68 5.62 19.68 -3.14
CA SER A 68 5.82 21.13 -3.09
C SER A 68 5.00 21.79 -4.18
N ASP A 69 4.58 23.03 -3.96
CA ASP A 69 3.76 23.76 -4.93
C ASP A 69 4.49 23.90 -6.28
N ASP A 70 5.82 23.98 -6.24
CA ASP A 70 6.70 23.97 -7.42
C ASP A 70 6.65 22.63 -8.17
N ALA A 71 6.70 21.50 -7.46
CA ALA A 71 6.57 20.17 -8.06
C ALA A 71 5.18 19.95 -8.67
N LYS A 72 4.12 20.48 -8.05
CA LYS A 72 2.75 20.45 -8.60
C LYS A 72 2.63 21.30 -9.87
N ALA A 73 3.24 22.49 -9.87
CA ALA A 73 3.22 23.38 -11.04
C ALA A 73 3.93 22.75 -12.23
N HIS A 74 5.12 22.19 -12.02
CA HIS A 74 5.87 21.49 -13.06
C HIS A 74 5.12 20.25 -13.56
N ALA A 75 4.55 19.45 -12.66
CA ALA A 75 3.75 18.29 -13.06
C ALA A 75 2.53 18.70 -13.91
N ARG A 76 1.88 19.83 -13.57
CA ARG A 76 0.75 20.37 -14.32
C ARG A 76 1.15 20.85 -15.72
N GLU A 77 2.28 21.54 -15.84
CA GLU A 77 2.82 22.01 -17.13
C GLU A 77 3.09 20.83 -18.09
N ILE A 78 3.71 19.76 -17.58
CA ILE A 78 3.99 18.56 -18.37
C ILE A 78 2.70 17.87 -18.84
N LEU A 79 1.69 17.78 -17.96
CA LEU A 79 0.39 17.19 -18.31
C LEU A 79 -0.37 18.03 -19.35
N GLU A 80 -0.32 19.35 -19.23
CA GLU A 80 -0.92 20.27 -20.19
C GLU A 80 -0.23 20.20 -21.55
N ALA A 81 1.11 20.16 -21.58
CA ALA A 81 1.88 19.94 -22.80
C ALA A 81 1.58 18.58 -23.46
N ALA A 82 1.24 17.57 -22.66
CA ALA A 82 0.79 16.25 -23.14
C ALA A 82 -0.70 16.23 -23.58
N GLY A 83 -1.41 17.36 -23.51
CA GLY A 83 -2.82 17.46 -23.87
C GLY A 83 -3.78 16.84 -22.85
N TYR A 84 -3.31 16.53 -21.64
CA TYR A 84 -4.14 16.03 -20.55
C TYR A 84 -4.71 17.21 -19.77
N THR A 85 -5.83 17.76 -20.24
CA THR A 85 -6.57 18.77 -19.47
C THR A 85 -7.27 18.08 -18.30
N VAL A 86 -6.75 18.24 -17.09
CA VAL A 86 -7.48 17.89 -15.86
C VAL A 86 -8.62 18.91 -15.72
N THR A 87 -9.71 18.70 -16.45
CA THR A 87 -10.97 19.37 -16.17
C THR A 87 -11.49 18.77 -14.88
N SER A 88 -11.45 19.56 -13.81
CA SER A 88 -11.93 19.22 -12.45
C SER A 88 -13.42 18.86 -12.35
N ASN A 89 -14.08 18.54 -13.47
CA ASN A 89 -15.48 18.13 -13.55
C ASN A 89 -15.67 16.61 -13.40
N GLU A 90 -14.60 15.82 -13.29
CA GLU A 90 -14.69 14.36 -13.19
C GLU A 90 -14.90 13.84 -11.76
N GLU A 91 -14.59 14.64 -10.73
CA GLU A 91 -14.68 14.19 -9.34
C GLU A 91 -16.14 14.11 -8.83
N GLU A 92 -17.02 15.00 -9.28
CA GLU A 92 -18.43 15.00 -8.84
C GLU A 92 -19.25 13.90 -9.55
N ALA A 93 -19.05 13.67 -10.85
CA ALA A 93 -19.78 12.64 -11.59
C ALA A 93 -19.36 11.20 -11.20
N ASN A 94 -18.14 11.00 -10.71
CA ASN A 94 -17.62 9.69 -10.33
C ASN A 94 -18.20 9.19 -9.00
N THR A 95 -18.51 10.12 -8.08
CA THR A 95 -18.88 9.75 -6.70
C THR A 95 -20.22 9.02 -6.64
N ASP A 96 -21.23 9.48 -7.40
CA ASP A 96 -22.55 8.83 -7.45
C ASP A 96 -22.49 7.46 -8.14
N GLU A 97 -21.77 7.36 -9.27
CA GLU A 97 -21.57 6.07 -9.93
C GLU A 97 -20.81 5.08 -9.04
N HIS A 98 -19.81 5.56 -8.30
CA HIS A 98 -19.06 4.76 -7.36
C HIS A 98 -19.98 4.21 -6.26
N GLN A 99 -20.79 5.06 -5.63
CA GLN A 99 -21.77 4.63 -4.64
C GLN A 99 -22.74 3.60 -5.22
N MET A 100 -23.25 3.82 -6.43
CA MET A 100 -24.18 2.91 -7.09
C MET A 100 -23.55 1.52 -7.35
N ARG A 101 -22.27 1.48 -7.78
CA ARG A 101 -21.51 0.24 -7.96
C ARG A 101 -21.24 -0.47 -6.62
N VAL A 102 -20.91 0.28 -5.57
CA VAL A 102 -20.71 -0.26 -4.22
C VAL A 102 -21.99 -0.94 -3.71
N LEU A 103 -23.14 -0.26 -3.81
CA LEU A 103 -24.43 -0.82 -3.41
C LEU A 103 -24.78 -2.07 -4.23
N ALA A 104 -24.52 -2.07 -5.54
CA ALA A 104 -24.71 -3.25 -6.38
C ALA A 104 -23.83 -4.44 -5.93
N GLY A 105 -22.59 -4.18 -5.53
CA GLY A 105 -21.67 -5.18 -4.99
C GLY A 105 -22.18 -5.82 -3.70
N TYR A 106 -22.67 -5.01 -2.75
CA TYR A 106 -23.26 -5.53 -1.52
C TYR A 106 -24.51 -6.37 -1.79
N LYS A 107 -25.36 -5.96 -2.75
CA LYS A 107 -26.54 -6.72 -3.15
C LYS A 107 -26.17 -8.07 -3.80
N ALA A 108 -25.09 -8.11 -4.57
CA ALA A 108 -24.55 -9.36 -5.12
C ALA A 108 -24.02 -10.29 -4.01
N ALA A 109 -23.34 -9.74 -3.00
CA ALA A 109 -22.83 -10.50 -1.86
C ALA A 109 -23.94 -11.23 -1.08
N LEU A 110 -25.14 -10.64 -0.98
CA LEU A 110 -26.29 -11.29 -0.32
C LEU A 110 -26.74 -12.58 -1.01
N ASN A 111 -26.65 -12.63 -2.33
CA ASN A 111 -27.10 -13.77 -3.14
C ASN A 111 -26.01 -14.81 -3.37
N ASN A 112 -24.75 -14.48 -3.09
CA ASN A 112 -23.63 -15.39 -3.32
C ASN A 112 -23.58 -16.50 -2.24
N PRO A 113 -23.69 -17.78 -2.61
CA PRO A 113 -23.62 -18.89 -1.65
C PRO A 113 -22.24 -19.05 -1.00
N ARG A 114 -21.17 -18.49 -1.60
CA ARG A 114 -19.81 -18.52 -1.06
C ARG A 114 -19.55 -17.46 0.01
N VAL A 115 -20.49 -16.53 0.21
CA VAL A 115 -20.36 -15.47 1.22
C VAL A 115 -20.96 -15.95 2.54
N SER A 116 -20.22 -15.76 3.63
CA SER A 116 -20.63 -16.18 4.98
C SER A 116 -21.81 -15.37 5.51
N ASP A 117 -22.56 -15.93 6.45
CA ASP A 117 -23.75 -15.28 7.02
C ASP A 117 -23.42 -13.97 7.72
N LYS A 118 -22.28 -13.89 8.43
CA LYS A 118 -21.80 -12.66 9.07
C LYS A 118 -21.53 -11.56 8.03
N ALA A 119 -20.90 -11.91 6.90
CA ALA A 119 -20.64 -10.95 5.82
C ALA A 119 -21.94 -10.51 5.13
N LYS A 120 -22.91 -11.41 4.96
CA LYS A 120 -24.24 -11.06 4.45
C LYS A 120 -24.99 -10.12 5.40
N GLN A 121 -24.90 -10.34 6.71
CA GLN A 121 -25.51 -9.44 7.69
C GLN A 121 -24.95 -8.03 7.58
N HIS A 122 -23.63 -7.90 7.51
CA HIS A 122 -22.97 -6.61 7.30
C HIS A 122 -23.40 -5.93 5.99
N ALA A 123 -23.49 -6.69 4.89
CA ALA A 123 -23.97 -6.18 3.62
C ALA A 123 -25.41 -5.63 3.70
N ARG A 124 -26.32 -6.29 4.44
CA ARG A 124 -27.70 -5.79 4.67
C ARG A 124 -27.71 -4.49 5.46
N GLU A 125 -26.89 -4.39 6.49
CA GLU A 125 -26.81 -3.21 7.34
C GLU A 125 -26.27 -2.01 6.56
N TYR A 126 -25.23 -2.20 5.76
CA TYR A 126 -24.69 -1.18 4.86
C TYR A 126 -25.75 -0.68 3.86
N LEU A 127 -26.44 -1.61 3.18
CA LEU A 127 -27.51 -1.26 2.24
C LEU A 127 -28.61 -0.43 2.92
N LYS A 128 -29.03 -0.83 4.14
CA LYS A 128 -30.04 -0.10 4.92
C LYS A 128 -29.61 1.32 5.30
N GLN A 129 -28.34 1.52 5.69
CA GLN A 129 -27.79 2.84 6.01
C GLN A 129 -27.77 3.76 4.77
N HIS A 130 -27.52 3.20 3.60
CA HIS A 130 -27.48 3.91 2.33
C HIS A 130 -28.82 3.94 1.57
N GLY A 131 -29.92 3.53 2.21
CA GLY A 131 -31.27 3.59 1.62
C GLY A 131 -31.54 2.59 0.48
N ALA A 132 -30.67 1.61 0.30
CA ALA A 132 -30.85 0.53 -0.67
C ALA A 132 -31.44 -0.71 0.02
N GLN A 133 -32.44 -1.36 -0.59
CA GLN A 133 -33.07 -2.59 -0.07
C GLN A 133 -33.04 -3.73 -1.09
#